data_AF-A0A103XPM2-F1
#
_entry.id   AF-A0A103XPM2-F1
#
_cell.length_a   1.000
_cell.length_b   1.000
_cell.length_c   1.000
_cell.angle_alpha   90.00
_cell.angle_beta   90.00
_cell.angle_gamma   90.00
#
_symmetry.space_group_name_H-M   'P 1'
#
loop_
_entity.id
_entity.type
_entity.pdbx_description
1 polymer ?
#
loop_
_entity_poly.entity_id
_entity_poly.type
_entity_poly.pdbx_seq_one_letter_code
_entity_poly.pdbx_strand_id
1 'polypeptide(L)'
;MDPKPQDSQNSEGKPPSDHQSHLPIVPFTSITLSFPQLLPTHFISSPKISPFSPKIPTTIKIPSQISSLFNLSLSSTTTLPTKSLLKSTVSANPLQNPLPLNPRRPSDPSNPAGLRRASVVWFRNDLRVQDNESLTSANNESMSVLPLYCFDPTDFGKSSSGFDKTGPHRASFLIESVSDLRKNLQARGSDLIVRIGKPETILAELVKEVGAEAVYAHREVSNDEVKGEEKIEMGLKDEGVEIKYFWGSTLYHIEDLPFKLEEMPTNYGGFREKVKGLKVRKTIEALAQLKGLPSGGDIEPGEIPSLVDLGLNPSAAMSQAKPVSNGPLVGGETEALQRLKRFAAECQAQPPKETKDGNNDSIYGANFSCKISPWLAMGCLSPRSIFITRKYSSSKQRNIAPVTACTA
;
A
#
# COMPACT_ATOMS: atom_id res chain seq x y z
N MET A 1 2.40 -9.39 -70.84
CA MET A 1 2.40 -8.62 -72.10
C MET A 1 1.06 -7.92 -72.20
N ASP A 2 1.12 -6.59 -72.25
CA ASP A 2 0.09 -5.65 -72.69
C ASP A 2 -0.42 -5.99 -74.11
N PRO A 3 -1.61 -5.51 -74.59
CA PRO A 3 -1.82 -4.06 -74.73
C PRO A 3 -3.24 -3.44 -74.64
N LYS A 4 -3.27 -2.17 -74.21
CA LYS A 4 -4.21 -1.07 -74.58
C LYS A 4 -4.09 -0.72 -76.10
N PRO A 5 -4.90 0.16 -76.77
CA PRO A 5 -5.61 1.34 -76.25
C PRO A 5 -6.95 1.75 -76.93
N GLN A 6 -7.54 2.86 -76.43
CA GLN A 6 -8.20 4.00 -77.12
C GLN A 6 -9.09 4.71 -76.06
N ASP A 7 -8.80 5.93 -75.57
CA ASP A 7 -8.84 7.26 -76.21
C ASP A 7 -10.24 7.61 -76.75
N SER A 8 -10.86 8.75 -76.42
CA SER A 8 -10.25 10.09 -76.39
C SER A 8 -11.11 11.21 -75.75
N GLN A 9 -10.42 12.22 -75.18
CA GLN A 9 -10.69 13.69 -75.21
C GLN A 9 -11.97 14.27 -74.54
N ASN A 10 -11.85 15.08 -73.46
CA ASN A 10 -11.48 16.53 -73.33
C ASN A 10 -12.73 17.44 -73.31
N SER A 11 -12.93 18.36 -72.35
CA SER A 11 -12.14 19.59 -72.09
C SER A 11 -12.49 20.14 -70.67
N GLU A 12 -11.57 20.67 -69.85
CA GLU A 12 -11.08 22.07 -69.78
C GLU A 12 -12.20 23.15 -69.65
N GLY A 13 -12.16 24.14 -68.74
CA GLY A 13 -11.30 24.39 -67.57
C GLY A 13 -11.39 25.82 -66.97
N LYS A 14 -11.62 25.92 -65.63
CA LYS A 14 -11.08 26.93 -64.66
C LYS A 14 -11.39 28.47 -64.86
N PRO A 15 -10.91 29.38 -63.96
CA PRO A 15 -11.64 30.25 -62.97
C PRO A 15 -11.88 31.73 -63.48
N PRO A 16 -12.16 32.83 -62.69
CA PRO A 16 -12.14 33.07 -61.22
C PRO A 16 -13.17 34.09 -60.58
N SER A 17 -12.93 34.44 -59.30
CA SER A 17 -13.09 35.74 -58.57
C SER A 17 -14.45 36.37 -58.16
N ASP A 18 -14.56 36.58 -56.83
CA ASP A 18 -15.04 37.75 -56.04
C ASP A 18 -16.34 38.54 -56.37
N HIS A 19 -17.24 38.69 -55.38
CA HIS A 19 -17.34 39.92 -54.56
C HIS A 19 -18.32 39.87 -53.36
N GLN A 20 -17.81 40.41 -52.24
CA GLN A 20 -18.39 40.98 -50.99
C GLN A 20 -19.91 41.25 -50.81
N SER A 21 -20.40 41.01 -49.57
CA SER A 21 -21.21 41.90 -48.68
C SER A 21 -21.94 41.06 -47.59
N HIS A 22 -22.27 41.50 -46.37
CA HIS A 22 -21.90 42.67 -45.54
C HIS A 22 -22.04 42.26 -44.04
N LEU A 23 -21.25 42.86 -43.13
CA LEU A 23 -21.35 42.66 -41.66
C LEU A 23 -22.41 43.58 -41.01
N PRO A 24 -22.95 43.21 -39.83
CA PRO A 24 -23.40 44.17 -38.82
C PRO A 24 -22.41 44.29 -37.65
N ILE A 25 -21.99 45.52 -37.38
CA ILE A 25 -21.32 46.01 -36.16
C ILE A 25 -22.47 46.62 -35.29
N VAL A 26 -22.56 46.51 -33.95
CA VAL A 26 -21.96 47.28 -32.80
C VAL A 26 -22.62 46.72 -31.50
N PRO A 27 -22.25 47.11 -30.26
CA PRO A 27 -21.05 47.79 -29.76
C PRO A 27 -20.36 47.09 -28.56
N PHE A 28 -19.14 47.52 -28.24
CA PHE A 28 -18.46 47.24 -26.96
C PHE A 28 -19.08 48.04 -25.81
N THR A 29 -19.21 47.43 -24.62
CA THR A 29 -19.07 48.16 -23.34
C THR A 29 -18.30 47.30 -22.33
N SER A 30 -17.26 47.88 -21.73
CA SER A 30 -16.49 47.27 -20.64
C SER A 30 -17.15 47.62 -19.31
N ILE A 31 -17.40 46.63 -18.44
CA ILE A 31 -17.89 46.88 -17.08
C ILE A 31 -16.80 46.49 -16.08
N THR A 32 -16.11 47.51 -15.57
CA THR A 32 -15.24 47.42 -14.39
C THR A 32 -16.10 47.33 -13.13
N LEU A 33 -16.04 46.20 -12.41
CA LEU A 33 -16.67 46.11 -11.10
C LEU A 33 -15.74 46.74 -10.04
N SER A 34 -16.12 47.93 -9.57
CA SER A 34 -15.39 48.71 -8.57
C SER A 34 -15.85 48.41 -7.15
N PHE A 35 -14.90 48.49 -6.21
CA PHE A 35 -15.10 48.38 -4.77
C PHE A 35 -15.92 49.58 -4.22
N PRO A 36 -16.90 49.35 -3.33
CA PRO A 36 -17.34 50.37 -2.40
C PRO A 36 -16.72 50.12 -1.01
N GLN A 37 -15.76 50.96 -0.62
CA GLN A 37 -15.49 51.18 0.81
C GLN A 37 -16.59 52.09 1.37
N LEU A 38 -17.26 51.66 2.44
CA LEU A 38 -18.08 52.55 3.27
C LEU A 38 -17.95 52.11 4.73
N LEU A 39 -17.28 52.95 5.53
CA LEU A 39 -17.33 52.91 6.98
C LEU A 39 -18.74 53.26 7.48
N PRO A 40 -19.08 52.86 8.70
CA PRO A 40 -19.41 53.89 9.68
C PRO A 40 -18.66 53.72 11.01
N THR A 41 -18.11 54.83 11.50
CA THR A 41 -17.62 55.00 12.87
C THR A 41 -18.77 55.43 13.81
N HIS A 42 -18.47 55.47 15.12
CA HIS A 42 -19.26 56.03 16.23
C HIS A 42 -20.36 55.13 16.82
N PHE A 43 -20.57 55.02 18.15
CA PHE A 43 -19.69 55.17 19.34
C PHE A 43 -20.51 54.74 20.60
N ILE A 44 -19.85 54.35 21.72
CA ILE A 44 -20.42 54.19 23.10
C ILE A 44 -21.43 53.01 23.25
N SER A 45 -21.20 51.97 24.07
CA SER A 45 -21.07 52.07 25.54
C SER A 45 -20.33 50.88 26.18
N SER A 46 -19.93 51.05 27.45
CA SER A 46 -19.34 50.01 28.30
C SER A 46 -20.27 49.69 29.49
N PRO A 47 -19.97 48.62 30.25
CA PRO A 47 -19.42 48.92 31.57
C PRO A 47 -18.23 48.04 31.99
N LYS A 48 -17.37 48.60 32.85
CA LYS A 48 -16.31 47.88 33.59
C LYS A 48 -16.83 47.50 34.97
N ILE A 49 -16.56 46.27 35.45
CA ILE A 49 -16.26 46.01 36.88
C ILE A 49 -15.07 45.03 36.98
N SER A 50 -14.23 45.33 37.97
CA SER A 50 -12.89 44.86 38.40
C SER A 50 -12.59 43.34 38.52
N PRO A 51 -11.30 42.96 38.72
CA PRO A 51 -10.81 41.60 38.51
C PRO A 51 -10.69 40.75 39.79
N PHE A 52 -10.59 39.43 39.62
CA PHE A 52 -10.04 38.51 40.62
C PHE A 52 -8.94 37.63 40.01
N SER A 53 -7.80 37.55 40.70
CA SER A 53 -6.73 36.57 40.45
C SER A 53 -6.68 35.61 41.63
N PRO A 54 -6.31 34.34 41.40
CA PRO A 54 -5.23 33.79 42.21
C PRO A 54 -4.22 32.91 41.45
N LYS A 55 -2.93 33.24 41.65
CA LYS A 55 -1.75 32.37 41.89
C LYS A 55 -1.80 30.88 41.43
N ILE A 56 -1.07 30.57 40.34
CA ILE A 56 0.14 29.69 40.26
C ILE A 56 0.19 28.50 41.26
N PRO A 57 0.39 27.21 40.83
CA PRO A 57 1.71 26.78 40.33
C PRO A 57 1.82 25.70 39.21
N THR A 58 2.78 25.96 38.31
CA THR A 58 3.78 25.05 37.68
C THR A 58 3.49 23.55 37.46
N THR A 59 3.49 23.11 36.20
CA THR A 59 4.57 22.31 35.57
C THR A 59 4.21 22.01 34.11
N ILE A 60 5.00 22.50 33.15
CA ILE A 60 4.95 22.06 31.74
C ILE A 60 6.32 21.48 31.41
N LYS A 61 6.38 20.17 31.13
CA LYS A 61 7.57 19.53 30.55
C LYS A 61 7.48 19.60 29.04
N ILE A 62 8.37 20.37 28.42
CA ILE A 62 8.56 20.40 26.97
C ILE A 62 9.73 19.45 26.66
N PRO A 63 9.55 18.40 25.83
CA PRO A 63 10.66 17.62 25.30
C PRO A 63 11.42 18.45 24.25
N SER A 64 12.67 18.79 24.55
CA SER A 64 13.59 19.45 23.63
C SER A 64 14.32 18.44 22.75
N GLN A 65 14.20 18.52 21.41
CA GLN A 65 15.22 18.01 20.48
C GLN A 65 15.19 18.74 19.11
N ILE A 66 15.68 19.99 19.05
CA ILE A 66 16.22 20.58 17.81
C ILE A 66 17.47 21.40 18.14
N SER A 67 18.63 20.92 17.71
CA SER A 67 19.88 21.66 17.52
C SER A 67 20.78 20.80 16.62
N SER A 68 20.71 20.97 15.30
CA SER A 68 21.51 21.93 14.52
C SER A 68 22.96 21.50 14.31
N LEU A 69 23.32 21.15 13.07
CA LEU A 69 24.71 21.18 12.60
C LEU A 69 24.79 21.69 11.16
N PHE A 70 25.37 22.88 11.00
CA PHE A 70 26.07 23.31 9.79
C PHE A 70 27.21 24.23 10.24
N ASN A 71 28.46 23.84 9.96
CA ASN A 71 29.50 24.70 9.41
C ASN A 71 30.79 23.91 9.12
N LEU A 72 31.43 24.22 8.00
CA LEU A 72 32.76 23.77 7.64
C LEU A 72 33.83 24.67 8.29
N SER A 73 35.04 24.15 8.54
CA SER A 73 36.28 24.77 8.02
C SER A 73 37.53 23.88 8.14
N LEU A 74 38.60 24.32 7.48
CA LEU A 74 39.83 23.67 7.05
C LEU A 74 40.87 23.25 8.12
N SER A 75 41.55 22.14 7.82
CA SER A 75 43.03 21.92 7.79
C SER A 75 43.97 22.38 8.91
N SER A 76 44.81 21.45 9.42
CA SER A 76 46.27 21.41 9.14
C SER A 76 47.00 20.22 9.83
N THR A 77 48.30 20.09 9.60
CA THR A 77 49.14 18.87 9.64
C THR A 77 50.00 18.67 10.91
N THR A 78 50.81 17.58 10.94
CA THR A 78 51.95 17.24 11.86
C THR A 78 51.58 16.58 13.21
N THR A 79 52.34 15.65 13.82
CA THR A 79 53.53 14.84 13.45
C THR A 79 53.64 13.58 14.35
N LEU A 80 54.45 12.59 13.96
CA LEU A 80 54.84 11.40 14.77
C LEU A 80 55.73 11.79 15.98
N PRO A 81 55.81 10.95 17.04
CA PRO A 81 57.10 10.26 17.25
C PRO A 81 56.99 8.79 17.73
N THR A 82 58.17 8.15 17.86
CA THR A 82 58.41 6.70 17.86
C THR A 82 58.61 6.04 19.23
N LYS A 83 58.24 4.75 19.30
CA LYS A 83 58.90 3.62 20.00
C LYS A 83 59.48 3.82 21.43
N SER A 84 59.02 3.00 22.37
CA SER A 84 59.92 2.32 23.32
C SER A 84 59.35 0.96 23.77
N LEU A 85 60.24 0.00 24.02
CA LEU A 85 59.95 -1.36 24.47
C LEU A 85 60.15 -1.46 25.99
N LEU A 86 59.23 -2.11 26.70
CA LEU A 86 59.55 -2.81 27.95
C LEU A 86 58.90 -4.19 27.98
N LYS A 87 59.74 -5.21 28.23
CA LYS A 87 59.33 -6.58 28.53
C LYS A 87 58.96 -6.67 30.01
N SER A 88 57.91 -7.42 30.34
CA SER A 88 57.81 -8.08 31.64
C SER A 88 57.15 -9.45 31.49
N THR A 89 57.49 -10.35 32.41
CA THR A 89 57.38 -11.80 32.22
C THR A 89 56.08 -12.38 32.77
N VAL A 90 55.57 -13.38 32.05
CA VAL A 90 54.66 -14.47 32.46
C VAL A 90 54.30 -14.52 33.95
N SER A 91 52.99 -14.45 34.23
CA SER A 91 52.37 -15.19 35.32
C SER A 91 51.15 -15.91 34.75
N ALA A 92 51.06 -17.21 34.97
CA ALA A 92 49.97 -18.05 34.46
C ALA A 92 48.93 -18.27 35.55
N ASN A 93 47.67 -17.94 35.26
CA ASN A 93 46.52 -18.41 36.01
C ASN A 93 45.44 -18.87 35.02
N PRO A 94 45.02 -20.14 35.02
CA PRO A 94 43.89 -20.61 34.23
C PRO A 94 42.56 -20.23 34.90
N LEU A 95 41.46 -20.33 34.15
CA LEU A 95 40.07 -20.05 34.57
C LEU A 95 39.65 -18.57 34.57
N GLN A 96 39.49 -17.99 33.37
CA GLN A 96 38.28 -17.26 32.96
C GLN A 96 38.43 -16.84 31.48
N ASN A 97 37.87 -17.63 30.56
CA ASN A 97 37.78 -17.23 29.16
C ASN A 97 36.74 -16.11 29.02
N PRO A 98 37.07 -14.93 28.47
CA PRO A 98 36.06 -14.07 27.89
C PRO A 98 35.44 -14.80 26.69
N LEU A 99 34.11 -14.79 26.60
CA LEU A 99 33.38 -15.39 25.48
C LEU A 99 33.90 -14.79 24.16
N PRO A 100 34.28 -15.61 23.16
CA PRO A 100 34.63 -15.06 21.85
C PRO A 100 33.36 -14.46 21.23
N LEU A 101 33.45 -13.20 20.83
CA LEU A 101 32.54 -12.61 19.84
C LEU A 101 32.68 -13.45 18.57
N ASN A 102 31.74 -14.39 18.37
CA ASN A 102 31.75 -15.25 17.20
C ASN A 102 31.73 -14.37 15.93
N PRO A 103 32.68 -14.56 15.00
CA PRO A 103 32.59 -13.92 13.69
C PRO A 103 31.25 -14.26 13.04
N ARG A 104 30.64 -13.29 12.34
CA ARG A 104 29.48 -13.56 11.48
C ARG A 104 29.85 -14.71 10.54
N ARG A 105 29.28 -15.91 10.75
CA ARG A 105 29.40 -17.00 9.77
C ARG A 105 28.61 -16.54 8.54
N PRO A 106 29.23 -16.44 7.35
CA PRO A 106 28.46 -16.28 6.13
C PRO A 106 27.57 -17.51 5.98
N SER A 107 26.26 -17.33 6.02
CA SER A 107 25.33 -18.38 5.65
C SER A 107 25.47 -18.61 4.15
N ASP A 108 25.94 -19.79 3.78
CA ASP A 108 25.89 -20.27 2.40
C ASP A 108 24.44 -20.16 1.88
N PRO A 109 24.16 -19.37 0.81
CA PRO A 109 22.81 -19.16 0.30
C PRO A 109 22.17 -20.45 -0.25
N SER A 110 22.92 -21.54 -0.33
CA SER A 110 22.53 -22.80 -0.97
C SER A 110 21.95 -23.85 -0.02
N ASN A 111 21.97 -23.66 1.31
CA ASN A 111 21.75 -24.75 2.27
C ASN A 111 20.25 -25.00 2.62
N PRO A 112 19.62 -26.11 2.17
CA PRO A 112 18.19 -26.35 2.33
C PRO A 112 17.87 -27.17 3.60
N ALA A 113 18.27 -26.68 4.77
CA ALA A 113 17.96 -27.33 6.06
C ALA A 113 18.06 -26.45 7.32
N GLY A 114 18.54 -25.21 7.22
CA GLY A 114 18.66 -24.30 8.37
C GLY A 114 17.45 -23.38 8.50
N LEU A 115 16.81 -23.35 9.67
CA LEU A 115 15.81 -22.32 9.98
C LEU A 115 16.55 -20.99 10.19
N ARG A 116 16.14 -19.93 9.47
CA ARG A 116 16.76 -18.60 9.59
C ARG A 116 16.61 -18.05 11.00
N ARG A 117 17.56 -17.30 11.53
CA ARG A 117 17.45 -16.73 12.89
C ARG A 117 16.30 -15.73 13.02
N ALA A 118 16.23 -14.79 12.09
CA ALA A 118 15.22 -13.75 12.04
C ALA A 118 14.94 -13.38 10.58
N SER A 119 13.71 -12.94 10.30
CA SER A 119 13.34 -12.40 9.00
C SER A 119 12.30 -11.30 9.13
N VAL A 120 12.38 -10.33 8.23
CA VAL A 120 11.43 -9.21 8.16
C VAL A 120 10.34 -9.56 7.15
N VAL A 121 9.07 -9.32 7.49
CA VAL A 121 7.95 -9.36 6.53
C VAL A 121 7.55 -7.91 6.25
N TRP A 122 7.84 -7.44 5.04
CA TRP A 122 7.55 -6.07 4.62
C TRP A 122 6.16 -6.01 3.97
N PHE A 123 5.22 -5.41 4.69
CA PHE A 123 3.85 -5.17 4.25
C PHE A 123 3.73 -3.88 3.42
N ARG A 124 2.89 -3.93 2.39
CA ARG A 124 2.61 -2.85 1.44
C ARG A 124 1.10 -2.82 1.13
N ASN A 125 0.70 -3.16 -0.09
CA ASN A 125 -0.71 -3.31 -0.52
C ASN A 125 -1.21 -4.76 -0.27
N ASP A 126 -0.83 -5.36 0.86
CA ASP A 126 -1.15 -6.73 1.26
C ASP A 126 -1.51 -6.80 2.75
N LEU A 127 -2.22 -5.77 3.25
CA LEU A 127 -2.56 -5.54 4.66
C LEU A 127 -3.59 -6.53 5.23
N ARG A 128 -3.23 -7.81 5.27
CA ARG A 128 -4.01 -8.95 5.77
C ARG A 128 -3.11 -10.06 6.30
N VAL A 129 -3.63 -10.86 7.23
CA VAL A 129 -3.02 -12.11 7.68
C VAL A 129 -3.55 -13.32 6.90
N GLN A 130 -4.82 -13.32 6.49
CA GLN A 130 -5.41 -14.40 5.70
C GLN A 130 -4.89 -14.41 4.26
N ASP A 131 -4.58 -15.59 3.72
CA ASP A 131 -4.11 -15.74 2.35
C ASP A 131 -2.91 -14.86 2.00
N ASN A 132 -1.98 -14.71 2.95
CA ASN A 132 -0.72 -13.98 2.81
C ASN A 132 0.45 -15.00 2.74
N GLU A 133 1.13 -15.04 1.60
CA GLU A 133 2.15 -16.05 1.28
C GLU A 133 3.54 -15.64 1.77
N SER A 134 3.87 -14.34 1.73
CA SER A 134 5.12 -13.81 2.29
C SER A 134 5.20 -14.02 3.81
N LEU A 135 4.12 -13.68 4.53
CA LEU A 135 4.00 -13.91 5.98
C LEU A 135 4.08 -15.39 6.34
N THR A 136 3.37 -16.26 5.60
CA THR A 136 3.35 -17.70 5.88
C THR A 136 4.71 -18.33 5.62
N SER A 137 5.38 -17.96 4.53
CA SER A 137 6.71 -18.47 4.18
C SER A 137 7.77 -18.02 5.17
N ALA A 138 7.78 -16.73 5.56
CA ALA A 138 8.68 -16.20 6.59
C ALA A 138 8.52 -16.94 7.93
N ASN A 139 7.27 -17.16 8.37
CA ASN A 139 6.96 -17.89 9.59
C ASN A 139 7.38 -19.36 9.51
N ASN A 140 7.32 -20.00 8.34
CA ASN A 140 7.75 -21.38 8.19
C ASN A 140 9.28 -21.52 8.13
N GLU A 141 9.97 -20.59 7.49
CA GLU A 141 11.41 -20.66 7.22
C GLU A 141 12.32 -20.04 8.30
N SER A 142 11.76 -19.32 9.29
CA SER A 142 12.54 -18.53 10.27
C SER A 142 12.19 -18.88 11.73
N MET A 143 13.09 -18.67 12.68
CA MET A 143 12.89 -18.86 14.12
C MET A 143 12.09 -17.71 14.76
N SER A 144 12.25 -16.49 14.24
CA SER A 144 11.52 -15.28 14.63
C SER A 144 11.15 -14.46 13.40
N VAL A 145 10.06 -13.70 13.49
CA VAL A 145 9.52 -12.90 12.39
C VAL A 145 9.22 -11.49 12.89
N LEU A 146 9.65 -10.48 12.12
CA LEU A 146 9.35 -9.08 12.37
C LEU A 146 8.45 -8.53 11.25
N PRO A 147 7.14 -8.39 11.47
CA PRO A 147 6.25 -7.65 10.60
C PRO A 147 6.61 -6.15 10.59
N LEU A 148 6.77 -5.57 9.41
CA LEU A 148 7.12 -4.17 9.19
C LEU A 148 6.14 -3.52 8.21
N TYR A 149 5.66 -2.32 8.55
CA TYR A 149 5.00 -1.41 7.62
C TYR A 149 5.69 -0.02 7.63
N CYS A 150 5.98 0.51 6.45
CA CYS A 150 6.60 1.82 6.27
C CYS A 150 5.61 2.80 5.61
N PHE A 151 5.31 3.91 6.27
CA PHE A 151 4.64 5.04 5.64
C PHE A 151 5.68 5.84 4.84
N ASP A 152 5.75 5.61 3.53
CA ASP A 152 6.69 6.30 2.65
C ASP A 152 6.23 7.76 2.39
N PRO A 153 7.02 8.78 2.75
CA PRO A 153 6.68 10.19 2.47
C PRO A 153 6.46 10.49 0.99
N THR A 154 7.02 9.69 0.07
CA THR A 154 6.85 9.85 -1.38
C THR A 154 5.44 9.49 -1.87
N ASP A 155 4.62 8.82 -1.06
CA ASP A 155 3.20 8.52 -1.36
C ASP A 155 2.23 9.61 -0.89
N PHE A 156 2.66 10.47 0.02
CA PHE A 156 1.86 11.57 0.59
C PHE A 156 2.25 12.94 0.01
N GLY A 157 3.32 12.99 -0.80
CA GLY A 157 3.71 14.18 -1.57
C GLY A 157 2.77 14.51 -2.75
N LYS A 158 3.20 15.47 -3.57
CA LYS A 158 2.47 15.85 -4.79
C LYS A 158 2.83 14.94 -5.98
N SER A 159 1.87 14.71 -6.87
CA SER A 159 2.09 14.08 -8.17
C SER A 159 2.71 15.06 -9.17
N SER A 160 3.15 14.56 -10.33
CA SER A 160 3.64 15.41 -11.44
C SER A 160 2.63 16.44 -11.94
N SER A 161 1.33 16.21 -11.69
CA SER A 161 0.24 17.15 -12.01
C SER A 161 -0.11 18.12 -10.87
N GLY A 162 0.62 18.10 -9.75
CA GLY A 162 0.43 19.00 -8.60
C GLY A 162 -0.69 18.60 -7.63
N PHE A 163 -1.43 17.52 -7.89
CA PHE A 163 -2.40 16.95 -6.96
C PHE A 163 -1.72 16.15 -5.85
N ASP A 164 -2.38 15.94 -4.70
CA ASP A 164 -1.89 15.00 -3.69
C ASP A 164 -1.84 13.57 -4.28
N LYS A 165 -0.69 12.89 -4.17
CA LYS A 165 -0.58 11.48 -4.59
C LYS A 165 -1.58 10.62 -3.81
N THR A 166 -1.68 10.85 -2.49
CA THR A 166 -2.65 10.21 -1.59
C THR A 166 -3.50 11.26 -0.88
N GLY A 167 -4.75 11.42 -1.32
CA GLY A 167 -5.73 12.28 -0.65
C GLY A 167 -6.16 11.74 0.72
N PRO A 168 -6.74 12.60 1.59
CA PRO A 168 -6.94 12.29 3.01
C PRO A 168 -7.94 11.15 3.26
N HIS A 169 -8.90 10.92 2.37
CA HIS A 169 -9.80 9.76 2.48
C HIS A 169 -9.06 8.43 2.35
N ARG A 170 -8.12 8.31 1.40
CA ARG A 170 -7.34 7.07 1.20
C ARG A 170 -6.30 6.91 2.31
N ALA A 171 -5.68 8.01 2.76
CA ALA A 171 -4.78 7.98 3.92
C ALA A 171 -5.50 7.56 5.21
N SER A 172 -6.72 8.03 5.47
CA SER A 172 -7.52 7.62 6.64
C SER A 172 -7.80 6.11 6.62
N PHE A 173 -8.30 5.61 5.48
CA PHE A 173 -8.59 4.19 5.27
C PHE A 173 -7.32 3.32 5.38
N LEU A 174 -6.16 3.85 4.95
CA LEU A 174 -4.86 3.19 5.08
C LEU A 174 -4.41 3.11 6.55
N ILE A 175 -4.48 4.22 7.30
CA ILE A 175 -4.17 4.27 8.74
C ILE A 175 -5.03 3.28 9.53
N GLU A 176 -6.34 3.24 9.24
CA GLU A 176 -7.27 2.26 9.81
C GLU A 176 -6.88 0.82 9.46
N SER A 177 -6.47 0.58 8.21
CA SER A 177 -6.06 -0.75 7.73
C SER A 177 -4.77 -1.25 8.39
N VAL A 178 -3.78 -0.36 8.57
CA VAL A 178 -2.53 -0.66 9.30
C VAL A 178 -2.81 -0.88 10.79
N SER A 179 -3.75 -0.13 11.38
CA SER A 179 -4.19 -0.33 12.77
C SER A 179 -4.89 -1.67 12.99
N ASP A 180 -5.73 -2.12 12.05
CA ASP A 180 -6.36 -3.45 12.09
C ASP A 180 -5.33 -4.58 11.88
N LEU A 181 -4.40 -4.42 10.93
CA LEU A 181 -3.30 -5.37 10.73
C LEU A 181 -2.46 -5.55 12.01
N ARG A 182 -2.09 -4.46 12.70
CA ARG A 182 -1.39 -4.53 13.98
C ARG A 182 -2.17 -5.36 15.01
N LYS A 183 -3.47 -5.10 15.19
CA LYS A 183 -4.34 -5.86 16.11
C LYS A 183 -4.42 -7.34 15.74
N ASN A 184 -4.52 -7.65 14.45
CA ASN A 184 -4.60 -9.02 13.94
C ASN A 184 -3.28 -9.81 14.12
N LEU A 185 -2.13 -9.13 14.12
CA LEU A 185 -0.82 -9.71 14.42
C LEU A 185 -0.61 -9.88 15.95
N GLN A 186 -1.01 -8.89 16.75
CA GLN A 186 -0.99 -8.95 18.21
C GLN A 186 -1.87 -10.08 18.76
N ALA A 187 -3.06 -10.27 18.20
CA ALA A 187 -3.95 -11.39 18.53
C ALA A 187 -3.35 -12.79 18.23
N ARG A 188 -2.22 -12.86 17.52
CA ARG A 188 -1.50 -14.09 17.13
C ARG A 188 -0.12 -14.21 17.78
N GLY A 189 0.22 -13.33 18.73
CA GLY A 189 1.50 -13.38 19.47
C GLY A 189 2.69 -12.73 18.76
N SER A 190 2.44 -11.85 17.79
CA SER A 190 3.46 -11.01 17.14
C SER A 190 3.11 -9.52 17.34
N ASP A 191 3.73 -8.60 16.62
CA ASP A 191 3.31 -7.19 16.55
C ASP A 191 3.63 -6.61 15.16
N LEU A 192 3.14 -5.40 14.86
CA LEU A 192 3.50 -4.68 13.63
C LEU A 192 4.41 -3.50 13.96
N ILE A 193 5.68 -3.59 13.56
CA ILE A 193 6.61 -2.47 13.60
C ILE A 193 6.19 -1.46 12.54
N VAL A 194 5.97 -0.21 12.94
CA VAL A 194 5.60 0.89 12.05
C VAL A 194 6.70 1.95 12.08
N ARG A 195 7.06 2.44 10.89
CA ARG A 195 8.04 3.50 10.69
C ARG A 195 7.51 4.49 9.64
N ILE A 196 8.00 5.73 9.70
CA ILE A 196 7.73 6.77 8.70
C ILE A 196 9.05 7.08 8.01
N GLY A 197 9.09 7.02 6.69
CA GLY A 197 10.31 7.18 5.90
C GLY A 197 10.39 6.20 4.75
N LYS A 198 11.50 6.28 4.02
CA LYS A 198 11.72 5.48 2.82
C LYS A 198 12.00 4.01 3.15
N PRO A 199 11.29 3.05 2.53
CA PRO A 199 11.52 1.62 2.73
C PRO A 199 12.98 1.20 2.49
N GLU A 200 13.67 1.77 1.48
CA GLU A 200 15.07 1.42 1.21
C GLU A 200 16.04 1.78 2.34
N THR A 201 15.75 2.83 3.11
CA THR A 201 16.57 3.23 4.27
C THR A 201 16.17 2.42 5.51
N ILE A 202 14.88 2.35 5.81
CA ILE A 202 14.35 1.68 7.00
C ILE A 202 14.66 0.18 6.99
N LEU A 203 14.53 -0.50 5.85
CA LEU A 203 14.87 -1.92 5.74
C LEU A 203 16.36 -2.15 6.00
N ALA A 204 17.24 -1.36 5.40
CA ALA A 204 18.69 -1.48 5.58
C ALA A 204 19.15 -1.24 7.03
N GLU A 205 18.44 -0.39 7.79
CA GLU A 205 18.67 -0.19 9.22
C GLU A 205 18.13 -1.37 10.05
N LEU A 206 16.85 -1.74 9.87
CA LEU A 206 16.21 -2.80 10.66
C LEU A 206 16.84 -4.18 10.46
N VAL A 207 17.26 -4.55 9.25
CA VAL A 207 17.92 -5.86 9.05
C VAL A 207 19.25 -5.96 9.80
N LYS A 208 19.97 -4.84 10.00
CA LYS A 208 21.20 -4.79 10.80
C LYS A 208 20.93 -4.88 12.28
N GLU A 209 19.94 -4.13 12.77
CA GLU A 209 19.54 -4.06 14.17
C GLU A 209 19.07 -5.44 14.67
N VAL A 210 18.20 -6.09 13.90
CA VAL A 210 17.65 -7.43 14.17
C VAL A 210 18.69 -8.54 13.95
N GLY A 211 19.62 -8.34 13.01
CA GLY A 211 20.38 -9.43 12.41
C GLY A 211 19.49 -10.36 11.59
N ALA A 212 18.60 -9.78 10.76
CA ALA A 212 17.71 -10.53 9.88
C ALA A 212 18.47 -11.13 8.70
N GLU A 213 18.19 -12.39 8.38
CA GLU A 213 18.87 -13.13 7.30
C GLU A 213 18.09 -13.08 5.98
N ALA A 214 16.79 -12.73 6.03
CA ALA A 214 15.97 -12.50 4.84
C ALA A 214 14.84 -11.49 5.06
N VAL A 215 14.37 -10.90 3.96
CA VAL A 215 13.19 -10.04 3.85
C VAL A 215 12.16 -10.72 2.93
N TYR A 216 10.89 -10.76 3.35
CA TYR A 216 9.78 -11.36 2.61
C TYR A 216 8.77 -10.27 2.27
N ALA A 217 8.38 -10.16 0.99
CA ALA A 217 7.43 -9.15 0.52
C ALA A 217 6.53 -9.70 -0.61
N HIS A 218 5.40 -9.05 -0.88
CA HIS A 218 4.69 -9.27 -2.14
C HIS A 218 5.38 -8.50 -3.29
N ARG A 219 5.41 -9.10 -4.49
CA ARG A 219 5.91 -8.47 -5.72
C ARG A 219 4.88 -7.47 -6.24
N GLU A 220 5.33 -6.26 -6.59
CA GLU A 220 4.52 -5.28 -7.31
C GLU A 220 4.97 -5.14 -8.76
N VAL A 221 4.14 -4.47 -9.58
CA VAL A 221 4.29 -4.43 -11.05
C VAL A 221 4.34 -3.02 -11.64
N SER A 222 4.06 -2.01 -10.81
CA SER A 222 4.02 -0.60 -11.20
C SER A 222 5.42 0.04 -11.16
N ASN A 223 5.62 1.14 -11.88
CA ASN A 223 6.96 1.61 -12.22
C ASN A 223 7.75 2.21 -11.04
N ASP A 224 7.10 2.96 -10.15
CA ASP A 224 7.74 3.55 -8.98
C ASP A 224 8.08 2.46 -7.95
N GLU A 225 7.19 1.48 -7.83
CA GLU A 225 7.27 0.30 -6.97
C GLU A 225 8.44 -0.60 -7.35
N VAL A 226 8.55 -1.01 -8.61
CA VAL A 226 9.65 -1.86 -9.10
C VAL A 226 11.00 -1.14 -8.97
N LYS A 227 11.07 0.16 -9.22
CA LYS A 227 12.28 0.98 -8.96
C LYS A 227 12.62 1.09 -7.47
N GLY A 228 11.63 0.98 -6.58
CA GLY A 228 11.85 0.88 -5.14
C GLY A 228 12.44 -0.48 -4.78
N GLU A 229 11.83 -1.55 -5.28
CA GLU A 229 12.30 -2.94 -5.13
C GLU A 229 13.75 -3.12 -5.61
N GLU A 230 14.13 -2.59 -6.77
CA GLU A 230 15.50 -2.64 -7.30
C GLU A 230 16.54 -1.98 -6.37
N LYS A 231 16.20 -0.86 -5.73
CA LYS A 231 17.09 -0.19 -4.75
C LYS A 231 17.22 -0.98 -3.46
N ILE A 232 16.12 -1.58 -3.00
CA ILE A 232 16.08 -2.43 -1.81
C ILE A 232 16.89 -3.70 -2.05
N GLU A 233 16.70 -4.37 -3.20
CA GLU A 233 17.49 -5.52 -3.63
C GLU A 233 19.00 -5.20 -3.62
N MET A 234 19.40 -4.05 -4.17
CA MET A 234 20.79 -3.60 -4.17
C MET A 234 21.32 -3.33 -2.76
N GLY A 235 20.59 -2.56 -1.94
CA GLY A 235 21.02 -2.20 -0.58
C GLY A 235 21.09 -3.39 0.40
N LEU A 236 20.18 -4.37 0.27
CA LEU A 236 20.20 -5.59 1.08
C LEU A 236 21.29 -6.57 0.65
N LYS A 237 21.64 -6.59 -0.65
CA LYS A 237 22.73 -7.41 -1.19
C LYS A 237 24.09 -7.00 -0.62
N ASP A 238 24.33 -5.71 -0.45
CA ASP A 238 25.57 -5.20 0.16
C ASP A 238 25.70 -5.62 1.65
N GLU A 239 24.58 -5.89 2.32
CA GLU A 239 24.53 -6.41 3.69
C GLU A 239 24.49 -7.95 3.79
N GLY A 240 24.43 -8.65 2.65
CA GLY A 240 24.34 -10.10 2.58
C GLY A 240 22.97 -10.68 2.97
N VAL A 241 21.90 -9.89 2.88
CA VAL A 241 20.52 -10.28 3.25
C VAL A 241 19.75 -10.68 1.99
N GLU A 242 19.09 -11.84 2.02
CA GLU A 242 18.24 -12.30 0.92
C GLU A 242 16.89 -11.55 0.90
N ILE A 243 16.37 -11.19 -0.27
CA ILE A 243 14.98 -10.71 -0.40
C ILE A 243 14.16 -11.64 -1.30
N LYS A 244 12.99 -12.05 -0.80
CA LYS A 244 12.07 -12.99 -1.44
C LYS A 244 10.74 -12.31 -1.74
N TYR A 245 10.36 -12.32 -3.01
CA TYR A 245 9.10 -11.77 -3.49
C TYR A 245 8.08 -12.86 -3.82
N PHE A 246 6.84 -12.65 -3.41
CA PHE A 246 5.72 -13.59 -3.62
C PHE A 246 4.60 -12.94 -4.43
N TRP A 247 3.94 -13.72 -5.30
CA TRP A 247 2.90 -13.19 -6.19
C TRP A 247 1.49 -13.43 -5.60
N GLY A 248 0.98 -12.45 -4.84
CA GLY A 248 -0.25 -12.58 -4.05
C GLY A 248 -1.39 -11.59 -4.35
N SER A 249 -1.29 -10.80 -5.44
CA SER A 249 -2.23 -9.73 -5.79
C SER A 249 -3.35 -10.14 -6.77
N THR A 250 -3.18 -11.25 -7.51
CA THR A 250 -4.11 -11.69 -8.58
C THR A 250 -4.95 -12.91 -8.22
N LEU A 251 -6.06 -13.13 -8.95
CA LEU A 251 -6.89 -14.33 -8.78
C LEU A 251 -6.25 -15.60 -9.36
N TYR A 252 -5.66 -15.49 -10.56
CA TYR A 252 -4.85 -16.53 -11.17
C TYR A 252 -3.38 -16.19 -10.91
N HIS A 253 -2.61 -17.16 -10.41
CA HIS A 253 -1.18 -16.96 -10.18
C HIS A 253 -0.46 -16.84 -11.53
N ILE A 254 0.60 -16.03 -11.61
CA ILE A 254 1.37 -15.80 -12.84
C ILE A 254 1.88 -17.11 -13.46
N GLU A 255 2.37 -18.04 -12.65
CA GLU A 255 2.86 -19.36 -13.07
C GLU A 255 1.76 -20.32 -13.56
N ASP A 256 0.50 -20.09 -13.19
CA ASP A 256 -0.62 -20.94 -13.58
C ASP A 256 -1.21 -20.54 -14.95
N LEU A 257 -0.67 -19.48 -15.57
CA LEU A 257 -1.16 -18.98 -16.86
C LEU A 257 -0.72 -19.90 -18.01
N PRO A 258 -1.62 -20.26 -18.96
CA PRO A 258 -1.32 -21.12 -20.09
C PRO A 258 -0.61 -20.38 -21.25
N PHE A 259 0.14 -19.34 -20.92
CA PHE A 259 0.90 -18.47 -21.82
C PHE A 259 1.91 -17.66 -21.00
N LYS A 260 3.03 -17.27 -21.61
CA LYS A 260 3.98 -16.34 -20.98
C LYS A 260 3.42 -14.92 -20.98
N LEU A 261 3.93 -14.02 -20.12
CA LEU A 261 3.43 -12.64 -20.07
C LEU A 261 3.61 -11.89 -21.39
N GLU A 262 4.67 -12.19 -22.15
CA GLU A 262 4.94 -11.61 -23.47
C GLU A 262 3.90 -12.04 -24.53
N GLU A 263 3.18 -13.13 -24.27
CA GLU A 263 2.12 -13.72 -25.13
C GLU A 263 0.71 -13.44 -24.58
N MET A 264 0.60 -12.51 -23.62
CA MET A 264 -0.67 -12.11 -23.03
C MET A 264 -1.60 -11.49 -24.10
N PRO A 265 -2.85 -11.96 -24.22
CA PRO A 265 -3.80 -11.39 -25.18
C PRO A 265 -4.04 -9.89 -24.96
N THR A 266 -3.97 -9.11 -26.04
CA THR A 266 -4.15 -7.64 -26.01
C THR A 266 -5.57 -7.18 -25.67
N ASN A 267 -6.55 -8.11 -25.65
CA ASN A 267 -7.93 -7.82 -25.29
C ASN A 267 -8.44 -8.81 -24.24
N TYR A 268 -9.39 -8.33 -23.41
CA TYR A 268 -9.95 -9.09 -22.29
C TYR A 268 -10.65 -10.39 -22.72
N GLY A 269 -11.30 -10.40 -23.90
CA GLY A 269 -11.98 -11.60 -24.41
C GLY A 269 -11.01 -12.76 -24.66
N GLY A 270 -9.90 -12.48 -25.36
CA GLY A 270 -8.84 -13.46 -25.59
C GLY A 270 -8.18 -13.94 -24.28
N PHE A 271 -7.95 -13.04 -23.33
CA PHE A 271 -7.48 -13.41 -22.00
C PHE A 271 -8.45 -14.36 -21.30
N ARG A 272 -9.75 -13.97 -21.22
CA ARG A 272 -10.82 -14.73 -20.57
C ARG A 272 -10.95 -16.15 -21.13
N GLU A 273 -10.90 -16.30 -22.46
CA GLU A 273 -11.01 -17.62 -23.08
C GLU A 273 -9.74 -18.46 -22.89
N LYS A 274 -8.53 -17.88 -22.90
CA LYS A 274 -7.29 -18.62 -22.54
C LYS A 274 -7.30 -19.10 -21.08
N VAL A 275 -7.78 -18.30 -20.12
CA VAL A 275 -7.84 -18.68 -18.69
C VAL A 275 -9.09 -19.50 -18.30
N LYS A 276 -9.97 -19.78 -19.26
CA LYS A 276 -11.23 -20.50 -19.05
C LYS A 276 -10.95 -21.93 -18.62
N GLY A 277 -11.46 -22.30 -17.43
CA GLY A 277 -11.25 -23.63 -16.85
C GLY A 277 -9.98 -23.77 -15.99
N LEU A 278 -9.12 -22.75 -15.91
CA LEU A 278 -8.02 -22.75 -14.94
C LEU A 278 -8.56 -22.89 -13.51
N LYS A 279 -7.88 -23.73 -12.71
CA LYS A 279 -8.18 -23.91 -11.30
C LYS A 279 -7.50 -22.80 -10.50
N VAL A 280 -8.30 -21.93 -9.88
CA VAL A 280 -7.82 -20.95 -8.89
C VAL A 280 -7.17 -21.70 -7.72
N ARG A 281 -5.96 -21.31 -7.31
CA ARG A 281 -5.26 -21.85 -6.12
C ARG A 281 -6.15 -21.72 -4.87
N LYS A 282 -6.06 -22.67 -3.95
CA LYS A 282 -6.73 -22.56 -2.64
C LYS A 282 -6.14 -21.38 -1.87
N THR A 283 -6.94 -20.73 -1.02
CA THR A 283 -6.44 -19.74 -0.07
C THR A 283 -5.56 -20.39 0.98
N ILE A 284 -4.49 -19.70 1.37
CA ILE A 284 -3.67 -20.06 2.54
C ILE A 284 -4.44 -19.68 3.81
N GLU A 285 -4.54 -20.60 4.76
CA GLU A 285 -5.22 -20.35 6.04
C GLU A 285 -4.35 -19.47 6.94
N ALA A 286 -4.98 -18.55 7.68
CA ALA A 286 -4.29 -17.65 8.60
C ALA A 286 -3.68 -18.43 9.77
N LEU A 287 -2.36 -18.30 9.97
CA LEU A 287 -1.62 -19.00 11.02
C LEU A 287 -2.21 -18.68 12.42
N ALA A 288 -2.63 -19.71 13.15
CA ALA A 288 -3.28 -19.54 14.46
C ALA A 288 -2.41 -18.79 15.48
N GLN A 289 -1.11 -19.05 15.45
CA GLN A 289 -0.08 -18.36 16.20
C GLN A 289 1.09 -18.06 15.26
N LEU A 290 1.64 -16.85 15.36
CA LEU A 290 2.85 -16.44 14.66
C LEU A 290 4.06 -16.64 15.58
N LYS A 291 5.22 -16.85 14.99
CA LYS A 291 6.49 -16.76 15.72
C LYS A 291 6.68 -15.32 16.21
N GLY A 292 7.16 -15.22 17.44
CA GLY A 292 7.36 -13.93 18.10
C GLY A 292 8.38 -13.05 17.40
N LEU A 293 8.40 -11.78 17.83
CA LEU A 293 9.43 -10.83 17.44
C LEU A 293 10.84 -11.36 17.78
N PRO A 294 11.86 -10.98 17.01
CA PRO A 294 13.25 -11.34 17.32
C PRO A 294 13.65 -10.84 18.71
N SER A 295 14.24 -11.71 19.53
CA SER A 295 14.73 -11.38 20.88
C SER A 295 16.06 -10.62 20.89
N GLY A 296 16.44 -10.02 19.76
CA GLY A 296 17.62 -9.17 19.62
C GLY A 296 17.18 -7.76 19.25
N GLY A 297 17.42 -6.82 20.16
CA GLY A 297 16.98 -5.42 20.07
C GLY A 297 15.66 -5.17 20.80
N ASP A 298 15.63 -4.13 21.63
CA ASP A 298 14.38 -3.58 22.18
C ASP A 298 13.71 -2.74 21.08
N ILE A 299 13.13 -3.42 20.08
CA ILE A 299 12.59 -2.77 18.89
C ILE A 299 11.22 -2.18 19.21
N GLU A 300 11.20 -0.86 19.40
CA GLU A 300 9.97 -0.11 19.63
C GLU A 300 8.96 -0.34 18.49
N PRO A 301 7.70 -0.74 18.77
CA PRO A 301 6.66 -0.96 17.77
C PRO A 301 6.38 0.28 16.89
N GLY A 302 6.64 1.48 17.41
CA GLY A 302 6.40 2.74 16.73
C GLY A 302 4.92 3.13 16.70
N GLU A 303 4.66 4.43 16.70
CA GLU A 303 3.30 4.97 16.62
C GLU A 303 2.77 4.90 15.18
N ILE A 304 1.46 4.73 15.03
CA ILE A 304 0.80 4.83 13.71
C ILE A 304 0.52 6.32 13.48
N PRO A 305 1.01 6.92 12.38
CA PRO A 305 0.85 8.35 12.13
C PRO A 305 -0.61 8.77 11.98
N SER A 306 -0.92 9.97 12.42
CA SER A 306 -2.14 10.68 12.04
C SER A 306 -2.02 11.26 10.62
N LEU A 307 -3.15 11.75 10.08
CA LEU A 307 -3.14 12.50 8.82
C LEU A 307 -2.19 13.71 8.86
N VAL A 308 -2.04 14.36 10.02
CA VAL A 308 -1.21 15.56 10.17
C VAL A 308 0.28 15.20 10.08
N ASP A 309 0.67 14.05 10.63
CA ASP A 309 2.05 13.55 10.57
C ASP A 309 2.44 13.13 9.15
N LEU A 310 1.47 12.74 8.33
CA LEU A 310 1.62 12.50 6.88
C LEU A 310 1.50 13.79 6.03
N GLY A 311 1.39 14.97 6.65
CA GLY A 311 1.30 16.26 5.96
C GLY A 311 -0.07 16.57 5.32
N LEU A 312 -1.12 15.81 5.66
CA LEU A 312 -2.46 15.94 5.09
C LEU A 312 -3.42 16.70 6.02
N ASN A 313 -4.27 17.54 5.45
CA ASN A 313 -5.24 18.33 6.21
C ASN A 313 -6.53 17.52 6.52
N PRO A 314 -6.87 17.23 7.79
CA PRO A 314 -8.08 16.48 8.14
C PRO A 314 -9.38 17.18 7.74
N SER A 315 -9.41 18.52 7.73
CA SER A 315 -10.60 19.31 7.40
C SER A 315 -11.05 19.11 5.96
N ALA A 316 -10.13 18.81 5.04
CA ALA A 316 -10.45 18.50 3.65
C ALA A 316 -11.25 17.19 3.50
N ALA A 317 -11.01 16.19 4.37
CA ALA A 317 -11.77 14.95 4.38
C ALA A 317 -13.23 15.15 4.84
N MET A 318 -13.46 16.04 5.82
CA MET A 318 -14.80 16.27 6.36
C MET A 318 -15.63 17.25 5.50
N SER A 319 -15.00 18.24 4.88
CA SER A 319 -15.70 19.30 4.12
C SER A 319 -16.19 18.88 2.73
N GLN A 320 -15.63 17.82 2.12
CA GLN A 320 -16.14 17.24 0.86
C GLN A 320 -17.06 16.04 1.05
N ALA A 321 -17.28 15.60 2.29
CA ALA A 321 -18.19 14.51 2.61
C ALA A 321 -19.66 14.94 2.45
N LYS A 322 -20.17 14.95 1.21
CA LYS A 322 -21.61 14.72 1.02
C LYS A 322 -21.97 13.42 1.75
N PRO A 323 -23.12 13.35 2.45
CA PRO A 323 -23.51 12.13 3.14
C PRO A 323 -23.71 11.00 2.11
N VAL A 324 -22.70 10.15 1.99
CA VAL A 324 -22.78 8.92 1.20
C VAL A 324 -23.84 8.06 1.89
N SER A 325 -24.85 7.61 1.14
CA SER A 325 -26.05 6.94 1.68
C SER A 325 -25.79 5.64 2.46
N ASN A 326 -24.52 5.22 2.56
CA ASN A 326 -24.09 3.90 3.00
C ASN A 326 -23.08 3.95 4.18
N GLY A 327 -22.92 5.11 4.83
CA GLY A 327 -22.03 5.29 5.99
C GLY A 327 -20.54 5.48 5.66
N PRO A 328 -19.69 5.71 6.67
CA PRO A 328 -18.24 5.80 6.50
C PRO A 328 -17.66 4.43 6.15
N LEU A 329 -16.67 4.41 5.25
CA LEU A 329 -15.99 3.18 4.84
C LEU A 329 -14.74 2.98 5.69
N VAL A 330 -14.74 1.93 6.52
CA VAL A 330 -13.68 1.66 7.51
C VAL A 330 -12.63 0.71 6.96
N GLY A 331 -11.35 1.03 7.15
CA GLY A 331 -10.21 0.20 6.76
C GLY A 331 -10.08 -1.12 7.54
N GLY A 332 -9.19 -1.99 7.06
CA GLY A 332 -8.80 -3.23 7.75
C GLY A 332 -9.42 -4.52 7.21
N GLU A 333 -8.70 -5.62 7.41
CA GLU A 333 -9.09 -7.00 7.07
C GLU A 333 -10.37 -7.41 7.81
N THR A 334 -10.53 -7.01 9.07
CA THR A 334 -11.68 -7.34 9.92
C THR A 334 -13.00 -6.87 9.32
N GLU A 335 -13.11 -5.59 8.96
CA GLU A 335 -14.32 -5.06 8.31
C GLU A 335 -14.47 -5.56 6.87
N ALA A 336 -13.37 -5.80 6.17
CA ALA A 336 -13.43 -6.38 4.82
C ALA A 336 -14.06 -7.77 4.81
N LEU A 337 -13.65 -8.65 5.73
CA LEU A 337 -14.21 -9.99 5.90
C LEU A 337 -15.68 -9.93 6.36
N GLN A 338 -16.05 -8.97 7.21
CA GLN A 338 -17.45 -8.74 7.55
C GLN A 338 -18.27 -8.26 6.35
N ARG A 339 -17.78 -7.29 5.55
CA ARG A 339 -18.46 -6.83 4.32
C ARG A 339 -18.60 -7.96 3.30
N LEU A 340 -17.59 -8.81 3.15
CA LEU A 340 -17.65 -9.98 2.27
C LEU A 340 -18.72 -11.00 2.73
N LYS A 341 -18.83 -11.25 4.04
CA LYS A 341 -19.91 -12.09 4.62
C LYS A 341 -21.30 -11.47 4.41
N ARG A 342 -21.46 -10.16 4.67
CA ARG A 342 -22.71 -9.41 4.41
C ARG A 342 -23.11 -9.52 2.94
N PHE A 343 -22.18 -9.26 2.02
CA PHE A 343 -22.39 -9.37 0.58
C PHE A 343 -22.73 -10.80 0.12
N ALA A 344 -22.12 -11.83 0.71
CA ALA A 344 -22.46 -13.22 0.42
C ALA A 344 -23.89 -13.58 0.87
N ALA A 345 -24.36 -13.04 2.00
CA ALA A 345 -25.74 -13.20 2.46
C ALA A 345 -26.74 -12.39 1.60
N GLU A 346 -26.40 -11.14 1.24
CA GLU A 346 -27.16 -10.32 0.28
C GLU A 346 -27.39 -11.07 -1.04
N CYS A 347 -26.35 -11.71 -1.59
CA CYS A 347 -26.41 -12.54 -2.79
C CYS A 347 -27.32 -13.78 -2.64
N GLN A 348 -27.40 -14.38 -1.44
CA GLN A 348 -28.24 -15.56 -1.19
C GLN A 348 -29.72 -15.20 -1.00
N ALA A 349 -29.99 -14.00 -0.45
CA ALA A 349 -31.35 -13.52 -0.18
C ALA A 349 -32.11 -13.04 -1.43
N GLN A 350 -31.43 -12.84 -2.57
CA GLN A 350 -32.07 -12.47 -3.84
C GLN A 350 -32.14 -13.69 -4.77
N PRO A 351 -33.34 -14.09 -5.25
CA PRO A 351 -33.45 -15.13 -6.26
C PRO A 351 -32.88 -14.63 -7.60
N PRO A 352 -32.36 -15.53 -8.47
CA PRO A 352 -31.96 -15.15 -9.81
C PRO A 352 -33.12 -14.50 -10.56
N LYS A 353 -32.90 -13.34 -11.17
CA LYS A 353 -33.84 -12.81 -12.15
C LYS A 353 -33.66 -13.59 -13.44
N GLU A 354 -34.65 -14.40 -13.79
CA GLU A 354 -34.76 -14.98 -15.13
C GLU A 354 -34.88 -13.84 -16.16
N THR A 355 -33.81 -13.60 -16.91
CA THR A 355 -33.90 -12.86 -18.17
C THR A 355 -34.57 -13.75 -19.20
N LYS A 356 -35.44 -13.17 -20.05
CA LYS A 356 -36.24 -13.93 -21.03
C LYS A 356 -35.39 -14.65 -22.08
N ASP A 357 -34.17 -14.17 -22.30
CA ASP A 357 -33.12 -14.93 -22.99
C ASP A 357 -32.38 -15.76 -21.95
N GLY A 358 -32.35 -17.09 -22.13
CA GLY A 358 -31.81 -18.08 -21.19
C GLY A 358 -30.30 -18.03 -20.93
N ASN A 359 -29.65 -16.89 -21.17
CA ASN A 359 -28.26 -16.65 -20.86
C ASN A 359 -28.12 -16.13 -19.42
N ASN A 360 -27.72 -17.01 -18.50
CA ASN A 360 -27.54 -16.74 -17.05
C ASN A 360 -26.37 -15.78 -16.70
N ASP A 361 -25.89 -14.96 -17.63
CA ASP A 361 -24.73 -14.09 -17.45
C ASP A 361 -25.05 -12.79 -16.66
N SER A 362 -26.30 -12.32 -16.66
CA SER A 362 -26.71 -11.10 -15.92
C SER A 362 -27.19 -11.41 -14.50
N ILE A 363 -26.34 -12.09 -13.72
CA ILE A 363 -26.71 -12.62 -12.41
C ILE A 363 -26.92 -11.52 -11.32
N TYR A 364 -26.55 -10.26 -11.59
CA TYR A 364 -26.91 -9.08 -10.79
C TYR A 364 -27.11 -7.85 -11.69
N GLY A 365 -28.17 -7.07 -11.44
CA GLY A 365 -28.40 -5.81 -12.14
C GLY A 365 -27.37 -4.72 -11.80
N ALA A 366 -27.28 -3.69 -12.66
CA ALA A 366 -26.23 -2.66 -12.66
C ALA A 366 -25.96 -1.93 -11.32
N ASN A 367 -26.86 -2.02 -10.34
CA ASN A 367 -26.75 -1.36 -9.05
C ASN A 367 -25.99 -2.18 -7.98
N PHE A 368 -25.81 -3.50 -8.17
CA PHE A 368 -25.28 -4.40 -7.12
C PHE A 368 -23.74 -4.53 -7.13
N SER A 369 -23.03 -3.40 -7.08
CA SER A 369 -21.59 -3.40 -6.84
C SER A 369 -21.31 -3.73 -5.36
N CYS A 370 -20.45 -4.73 -5.13
CA CYS A 370 -20.09 -5.27 -3.82
C CYS A 370 -19.44 -4.26 -2.85
N LYS A 371 -18.94 -3.13 -3.37
CA LYS A 371 -18.19 -2.07 -2.66
C LYS A 371 -16.88 -2.52 -2.00
N ILE A 372 -16.34 -3.69 -2.38
CA ILE A 372 -15.12 -4.24 -1.78
C ILE A 372 -13.80 -3.67 -2.34
N SER A 373 -13.85 -2.80 -3.35
CA SER A 373 -12.66 -2.33 -4.06
C SER A 373 -11.60 -1.64 -3.19
N PRO A 374 -11.91 -0.87 -2.13
CA PRO A 374 -10.87 -0.25 -1.31
C PRO A 374 -10.07 -1.25 -0.48
N TRP A 375 -10.72 -2.28 0.08
CA TRP A 375 -10.04 -3.38 0.78
C TRP A 375 -9.27 -4.30 -0.19
N LEU A 376 -9.70 -4.44 -1.44
CA LEU A 376 -8.89 -5.10 -2.48
C LEU A 376 -7.65 -4.28 -2.82
N ALA A 377 -7.78 -2.95 -2.95
CA ALA A 377 -6.67 -2.07 -3.33
C ALA A 377 -5.58 -1.97 -2.26
N MET A 378 -5.95 -2.00 -0.97
CA MET A 378 -4.99 -2.07 0.16
C MET A 378 -4.59 -3.52 0.51
N GLY A 379 -5.10 -4.51 -0.21
CA GLY A 379 -4.83 -5.94 0.03
C GLY A 379 -5.38 -6.51 1.32
N CYS A 380 -6.28 -5.81 2.04
CA CYS A 380 -7.05 -6.32 3.17
C CYS A 380 -7.99 -7.50 2.78
N LEU A 381 -8.25 -7.69 1.49
CA LEU A 381 -8.86 -8.90 0.94
C LEU A 381 -8.02 -9.47 -0.19
N SER A 382 -7.89 -10.80 -0.21
CA SER A 382 -7.40 -11.53 -1.38
C SER A 382 -8.54 -11.76 -2.41
N PRO A 383 -8.25 -11.63 -3.72
CA PRO A 383 -9.14 -12.10 -4.78
C PRO A 383 -9.51 -13.59 -4.65
N ARG A 384 -8.58 -14.44 -4.18
CA ARG A 384 -8.81 -15.88 -3.96
C ARG A 384 -9.89 -16.10 -2.90
N SER A 385 -9.84 -15.36 -1.78
CA SER A 385 -10.84 -15.41 -0.71
C SER A 385 -12.24 -15.04 -1.21
N ILE A 386 -12.37 -13.95 -1.99
CA ILE A 386 -13.65 -13.52 -2.58
C ILE A 386 -14.23 -14.60 -3.51
N PHE A 387 -13.38 -15.19 -4.37
CA PHE A 387 -13.79 -16.24 -5.30
C PHE A 387 -14.29 -17.50 -4.59
N ILE A 388 -13.59 -17.95 -3.54
CA ILE A 388 -13.99 -19.13 -2.75
C ILE A 388 -15.31 -18.87 -2.01
N THR A 389 -15.44 -17.72 -1.33
CA THR A 389 -16.70 -17.36 -0.62
C THR A 389 -17.89 -17.30 -1.58
N ARG A 390 -17.71 -16.76 -2.79
CA ARG A 390 -18.76 -16.73 -3.82
C ARG A 390 -19.11 -18.12 -4.33
N LYS A 391 -18.12 -18.97 -4.64
CA LYS A 391 -18.36 -20.36 -5.08
C LYS A 391 -19.13 -21.17 -4.04
N TYR A 392 -18.75 -21.06 -2.76
CA TYR A 392 -19.41 -21.77 -1.66
C TYR A 392 -20.87 -21.31 -1.47
N SER A 393 -21.14 -20.01 -1.62
CA SER A 393 -22.49 -19.45 -1.59
C SER A 393 -23.36 -20.02 -2.73
N SER A 394 -22.84 -20.04 -3.96
CA SER A 394 -23.56 -20.60 -5.11
C SER A 394 -23.74 -22.12 -5.04
N SER A 395 -22.83 -22.88 -4.43
CA SER A 395 -23.02 -24.33 -4.24
C SER A 395 -24.08 -24.64 -3.18
N LYS A 396 -24.16 -23.85 -2.09
CA LYS A 396 -25.28 -23.96 -1.14
C LYS A 396 -26.62 -23.68 -1.82
N GLN A 397 -26.69 -22.64 -2.65
CA GLN A 397 -27.92 -22.27 -3.36
C GLN A 397 -28.44 -23.39 -4.29
N ARG A 398 -27.55 -24.18 -4.91
CA ARG A 398 -27.94 -25.38 -5.69
C ARG A 398 -28.39 -26.55 -4.82
N ASN A 399 -27.74 -26.77 -3.68
CA ASN A 399 -28.10 -27.85 -2.75
C ASN A 399 -29.37 -27.56 -1.92
N ILE A 400 -29.92 -26.34 -2.04
CA ILE A 400 -31.19 -25.90 -1.41
C ILE A 400 -32.29 -25.70 -2.49
N ALA A 401 -32.08 -26.19 -3.72
CA ALA A 401 -33.18 -26.38 -4.67
C ALA A 401 -34.19 -27.39 -4.09
N PRO A 402 -35.51 -27.15 -4.24
CA PRO A 402 -36.52 -27.75 -3.38
C PRO A 402 -36.73 -29.25 -3.63
N VAL A 403 -36.51 -30.06 -2.60
CA VAL A 403 -37.06 -31.42 -2.50
C VAL A 403 -38.55 -31.32 -2.12
N THR A 404 -39.40 -30.79 -3.01
CA THR A 404 -40.86 -30.90 -2.87
C THR A 404 -41.59 -30.73 -4.21
N ALA A 405 -41.80 -31.84 -4.92
CA ALA A 405 -42.88 -32.03 -5.89
C ALA A 405 -43.08 -33.53 -6.21
N CYS A 406 -43.12 -34.39 -5.18
CA CYS A 406 -43.62 -35.75 -5.35
C CYS A 406 -45.14 -35.76 -5.11
N THR A 407 -45.87 -36.21 -6.14
CA THR A 407 -47.11 -37.01 -6.06
C THR A 407 -48.21 -36.58 -5.08
N ALA A 408 -49.27 -36.01 -5.64
CA ALA A 408 -50.65 -36.43 -5.38
C ALA A 408 -51.45 -36.28 -6.70
#